data_AF-A0A0Q3WZ36-F1
#
_entry.id   AF-A0A0Q3WZ36-F1
#
_cell.length_a   1.000
_cell.length_b   1.000
_cell.length_c   1.000
_cell.angle_alpha   90.00
_cell.angle_beta   90.00
_cell.angle_gamma   90.00
#
_symmetry.space_group_name_H-M   'P 1'
#
loop_
_entity.id
_entity.type
_entity.pdbx_description
1 polymer ?
#
loop_
_entity_poly.entity_id
_entity_poly.type
_entity_poly.pdbx_seq_one_letter_code
_entity_poly.pdbx_strand_id
1 'polypeptide(L)'
;MSLPEFETVRDEVVPLKGYSQYVVHPNLGKIYNLKSRKWLLSDNPKGTGDKGYLLTKLLHDSGEYLPIYEHEAVMAVDKNVEPKSWRKEKLEIDHKDGNVKNNSISNLKLGTSSQNKQNRSYDVEKNSLTFENAEIVREEFKTWEGRKTDFHEIMAMRFCVTERTIQNCLLGVTYKAKPKGLRYDVDVNGVVHNVREVN
;
A
#
# COMPACT_ATOMS: atom_id res chain seq x y z
N MET A 1 8.74 18.51 -11.03
CA MET A 1 7.94 19.74 -11.24
C MET A 1 8.27 20.70 -10.12
N SER A 2 8.55 21.96 -10.44
CA SER A 2 8.61 23.01 -9.42
C SER A 2 7.21 23.25 -8.88
N LEU A 3 7.06 23.44 -7.56
CA LEU A 3 5.81 23.92 -6.99
C LEU A 3 5.63 25.41 -7.32
N PRO A 4 4.38 25.91 -7.39
CA PRO A 4 4.12 27.32 -7.65
C PRO A 4 4.53 28.18 -6.46
N GLU A 5 4.79 29.46 -6.71
CA GLU A 5 4.95 30.45 -5.66
C GLU A 5 3.64 30.61 -4.90
N PHE A 6 3.71 30.68 -3.57
CA PHE A 6 2.51 30.72 -2.71
C PHE A 6 1.54 31.84 -3.09
N GLU A 7 2.06 33.04 -3.39
CA GLU A 7 1.22 34.20 -3.74
C GLU A 7 0.40 33.97 -5.01
N THR A 8 0.84 33.10 -5.92
CA THR A 8 0.11 32.80 -7.16
C THR A 8 -1.07 31.84 -6.97
N VAL A 9 -1.09 31.11 -5.85
CA VAL A 9 -2.11 30.09 -5.52
C VAL A 9 -2.76 30.35 -4.16
N ARG A 10 -2.63 31.56 -3.62
CA ARG A 10 -3.08 31.91 -2.27
C ARG A 10 -4.59 31.71 -2.09
N ASP A 11 -5.38 31.96 -3.13
CA ASP A 11 -6.84 31.82 -3.08
C ASP A 11 -7.30 30.37 -3.26
N GLU A 12 -6.37 29.45 -3.56
CA GLU A 12 -6.63 28.01 -3.74
C GLU A 12 -6.22 27.17 -2.51
N VAL A 13 -5.59 27.79 -1.52
CA VAL A 13 -5.19 27.11 -0.28
C VAL A 13 -6.25 27.26 0.81
N VAL A 14 -6.36 26.24 1.65
CA VAL A 14 -7.33 26.20 2.75
C VAL A 14 -6.59 26.03 4.08
N PRO A 15 -6.93 26.78 5.14
CA PRO A 15 -6.36 26.60 6.47
C PRO A 15 -6.58 25.18 7.01
N LEU A 16 -5.55 24.61 7.63
CA LEU A 16 -5.64 23.31 8.26
C LEU A 16 -6.14 23.44 9.70
N LYS A 17 -7.33 22.88 9.99
CA LYS A 17 -7.96 22.95 11.32
C LYS A 17 -7.07 22.33 12.41
N GLY A 18 -6.83 23.08 13.48
CA GLY A 18 -5.93 22.71 14.60
C GLY A 18 -4.44 22.98 14.33
N TYR A 19 -4.10 23.55 13.17
CA TYR A 19 -2.72 23.79 12.73
C TYR A 19 -2.62 25.17 12.08
N SER A 20 -2.83 26.23 12.87
CA SER A 20 -2.92 27.64 12.42
C SER A 20 -1.75 28.16 11.57
N GLN A 21 -0.56 27.55 11.66
CA GLN A 21 0.61 27.94 10.87
C GLN A 21 0.65 27.30 9.46
N TYR A 22 -0.36 26.51 9.10
CA TYR A 22 -0.34 25.69 7.90
C TYR A 22 -1.60 25.85 7.07
N VAL A 23 -1.41 25.88 5.76
CA VAL A 23 -2.47 25.87 4.76
C VAL A 23 -2.20 24.73 3.78
N VAL A 24 -3.24 24.22 3.15
CA VAL A 24 -3.16 23.06 2.25
C VAL A 24 -3.73 23.45 0.89
N HIS A 25 -3.03 23.10 -0.17
CA HIS A 25 -3.56 23.17 -1.53
C HIS A 25 -4.19 21.82 -1.91
N PRO A 26 -5.53 21.69 -1.99
CA PRO A 26 -6.17 20.40 -2.14
C PRO A 26 -5.84 19.73 -3.48
N ASN A 27 -5.78 20.52 -4.56
CA ASN A 27 -5.52 20.01 -5.91
C ASN A 27 -4.06 19.61 -6.14
N LEU A 28 -3.09 20.33 -5.58
CA LEU A 28 -1.68 19.91 -5.62
C LEU A 28 -1.36 18.81 -4.61
N GLY A 29 -2.18 18.66 -3.58
CA GLY A 29 -1.94 17.72 -2.50
C GLY A 29 -0.79 18.12 -1.58
N LYS A 30 -0.59 19.44 -1.36
CA LYS A 30 0.60 19.97 -0.67
C LYS A 30 0.28 20.88 0.51
N ILE A 31 1.14 20.81 1.52
CA ILE A 31 1.07 21.63 2.73
C ILE A 31 2.08 22.77 2.61
N TYR A 32 1.63 23.99 2.87
CA TYR A 32 2.49 25.16 2.97
C TYR A 32 2.58 25.63 4.42
N ASN A 33 3.80 25.93 4.88
CA ASN A 33 4.05 26.50 6.20
C ASN A 33 4.15 28.03 6.07
N LEU A 34 3.21 28.74 6.70
CA LEU A 34 3.11 30.20 6.64
C LEU A 34 4.29 30.89 7.33
N LYS A 35 4.86 30.28 8.38
CA LYS A 35 5.97 30.84 9.15
C LYS A 35 7.30 30.71 8.40
N SER A 36 7.60 29.52 7.88
CA SER A 36 8.84 29.28 7.14
C SER A 36 8.77 29.69 5.67
N ARG A 37 7.55 29.96 5.16
CA ARG A 37 7.26 30.32 3.78
C ARG A 37 7.74 29.26 2.78
N LYS A 38 7.44 28.00 3.07
CA LYS A 38 7.87 26.86 2.27
C LYS A 38 6.76 25.84 2.09
N TRP A 39 6.69 25.29 0.89
CA TRP A 39 6.02 24.02 0.67
C TRP A 39 6.78 22.92 1.40
N LEU A 40 6.07 22.14 2.21
CA LEU A 40 6.67 21.04 2.93
C LEU A 40 6.96 19.88 1.97
N LEU A 41 8.06 19.16 2.23
CA LEU A 41 8.48 17.96 1.50
C LEU A 41 8.71 18.17 -0.02
N SER A 42 8.93 19.41 -0.48
CA SER A 42 9.18 19.74 -1.90
C SER A 42 10.55 19.28 -2.40
N ASP A 43 11.60 19.48 -1.60
CA ASP A 43 12.99 19.40 -2.09
C ASP A 43 13.67 18.07 -1.74
N ASN A 44 13.17 17.40 -0.70
CA ASN A 44 13.62 16.08 -0.29
C ASN A 44 12.56 15.45 0.63
N PRO A 45 11.73 14.51 0.14
CA PRO A 45 10.75 13.82 0.97
C PRO A 45 11.47 12.86 1.93
N LYS A 46 12.19 13.39 2.93
CA LYS A 46 12.85 12.62 4.00
C LYS A 46 11.85 11.95 4.96
N GLY A 47 10.57 12.24 4.80
CA GLY A 47 9.49 11.71 5.62
C GLY A 47 8.65 10.68 4.87
N THR A 48 9.25 9.66 4.26
CA THR A 48 8.46 8.47 3.90
C THR A 48 8.09 7.74 5.19
N GLY A 49 6.82 7.84 5.61
CA GLY A 49 6.27 6.92 6.60
C GLY A 49 6.11 5.51 6.02
N ASP A 50 5.32 4.68 6.68
CA ASP A 50 5.08 3.30 6.24
C ASP A 50 4.71 3.25 4.75
N LYS A 51 5.27 2.29 3.99
CA LYS A 51 4.88 2.02 2.59
C LYS A 51 5.03 3.20 1.63
N GLY A 52 5.85 4.21 1.95
CA GLY A 52 6.16 5.32 1.04
C GLY A 52 5.22 6.51 1.09
N TYR A 53 4.26 6.55 2.03
CA TYR A 53 3.42 7.73 2.25
C TYR A 53 4.24 8.93 2.73
N LEU A 54 3.90 10.13 2.26
CA LEU A 54 4.56 11.37 2.65
C LEU A 54 4.06 11.84 4.02
N LEU A 55 4.96 11.91 4.99
CA LEU A 55 4.77 12.19 6.41
C LEU A 55 5.65 13.37 6.83
N THR A 56 5.11 14.28 7.63
CA THR A 56 5.88 15.35 8.27
C THR A 56 5.40 15.55 9.70
N LYS A 57 6.08 16.40 10.47
CA LYS A 57 5.62 16.86 11.78
C LYS A 57 5.13 18.29 11.67
N LEU A 58 3.90 18.55 12.09
CA LEU A 58 3.31 19.88 12.12
C LEU A 58 3.14 20.34 13.57
N LEU A 59 3.35 21.62 13.82
CA LEU A 59 3.07 22.24 15.11
C LEU A 59 1.56 22.44 15.25
N HIS A 60 0.93 21.67 16.13
CA HIS A 60 -0.48 21.81 16.49
C HIS A 60 -0.69 23.07 17.36
N ASP A 61 -1.90 23.60 17.36
CA ASP A 61 -2.26 24.81 18.12
C ASP A 61 -2.13 24.63 19.64
N SER A 62 -2.06 23.38 20.13
CA SER A 62 -1.73 23.07 21.53
C SER A 62 -0.25 23.29 21.90
N GLY A 63 0.62 23.55 20.91
CA GLY A 63 2.06 23.72 21.11
C GLY A 63 2.90 22.45 20.88
N GLU A 64 2.28 21.31 20.55
CA GLU A 64 2.97 20.05 20.31
C GLU A 64 3.21 19.78 18.82
N TYR A 65 4.34 19.13 18.49
CA TYR A 65 4.60 18.66 17.13
C TYR A 65 4.01 17.27 16.89
N LEU A 66 2.99 17.18 16.05
CA LEU A 66 2.28 15.94 15.74
C LEU A 66 2.60 15.43 14.33
N PRO A 67 2.75 14.11 14.14
CA PRO A 67 3.00 13.52 12.82
C PRO A 67 1.72 13.52 11.97
N ILE A 68 1.79 14.13 10.79
CA ILE A 68 0.67 14.26 9.83
C ILE A 68 1.13 13.84 8.44
N TYR A 69 0.37 12.93 7.81
CA TYR A 69 0.58 12.58 6.41
C TYR A 69 -0.02 13.63 5.48
N GLU A 70 0.60 13.89 4.33
CA GLU A 70 0.10 14.89 3.36
C GLU A 70 -1.34 14.57 2.91
N HIS A 71 -1.64 13.33 2.56
CA HIS A 71 -2.99 12.91 2.17
C HIS A 71 -4.02 13.10 3.29
N GLU A 72 -3.62 12.98 4.56
CA GLU A 72 -4.51 13.26 5.70
C GLU A 72 -4.80 14.76 5.81
N ALA A 73 -3.79 15.62 5.62
CA ALA A 73 -4.01 17.06 5.63
C ALA A 73 -4.95 17.49 4.50
N VAL A 74 -4.78 16.93 3.30
CA VAL A 74 -5.63 17.21 2.13
C VAL A 74 -7.07 16.75 2.37
N MET A 75 -7.27 15.55 2.90
CA MET A 75 -8.61 15.06 3.23
C MET A 75 -9.26 15.87 4.35
N ALA A 76 -8.48 16.30 5.34
CA ALA A 76 -8.96 17.10 6.46
C ALA A 76 -9.53 18.45 6.00
N VAL A 77 -8.86 19.14 5.07
CA VAL A 77 -9.38 20.40 4.52
C VAL A 77 -10.61 20.20 3.64
N ASP A 78 -10.65 19.16 2.80
CA ASP A 78 -11.82 18.83 1.98
C ASP A 78 -13.06 18.53 2.84
N LYS A 79 -12.86 17.84 3.97
CA LYS A 79 -13.95 17.49 4.91
C LYS A 79 -14.21 18.54 5.97
N ASN A 80 -13.42 19.61 6.02
CA ASN A 80 -13.48 20.66 7.05
C ASN A 80 -13.44 20.11 8.50
N VAL A 81 -12.53 19.17 8.74
CA VAL A 81 -12.35 18.49 10.04
C VAL A 81 -10.88 18.52 10.46
N GLU A 82 -10.60 18.17 11.70
CA GLU A 82 -9.23 17.90 12.12
C GLU A 82 -8.70 16.61 11.47
N PRO A 83 -7.39 16.55 11.14
CA PRO A 83 -6.76 15.33 10.66
C PRO A 83 -7.08 14.11 11.54
N LYS A 84 -7.33 12.96 10.90
CA LYS A 84 -7.59 11.65 11.53
C LYS A 84 -8.95 11.50 12.23
N SER A 85 -9.80 12.53 12.24
CA SER A 85 -11.13 12.47 12.86
C SER A 85 -12.00 11.31 12.33
N TRP A 86 -11.95 11.04 11.02
CA TRP A 86 -12.66 9.94 10.35
C TRP A 86 -12.28 8.53 10.85
N ARG A 87 -11.15 8.37 11.54
CA ARG A 87 -10.74 7.07 12.10
C ARG A 87 -11.68 6.59 13.20
N LYS A 88 -12.41 7.50 13.87
CA LYS A 88 -13.45 7.16 14.86
C LYS A 88 -14.58 6.34 14.22
N GLU A 89 -14.82 6.55 12.93
CA GLU A 89 -15.80 5.82 12.11
C GLU A 89 -15.18 4.64 11.37
N LYS A 90 -13.93 4.26 11.70
CA LYS A 90 -13.16 3.18 11.06
C LYS A 90 -12.97 3.39 9.55
N LEU A 91 -12.92 4.65 9.11
CA LEU A 91 -12.58 5.02 7.74
C LEU A 91 -11.07 5.19 7.57
N GLU A 92 -10.62 4.96 6.34
CA GLU A 92 -9.25 5.10 5.86
C GLU A 92 -9.26 5.91 4.55
N ILE A 93 -8.13 6.53 4.23
CA ILE A 93 -7.96 7.23 2.95
C ILE A 93 -7.40 6.24 1.92
N ASP A 94 -8.03 6.21 0.75
CA ASP A 94 -7.62 5.40 -0.40
C ASP A 94 -7.16 6.30 -1.54
N HIS A 95 -6.07 5.91 -2.19
CA HIS A 95 -5.54 6.53 -3.40
C HIS A 95 -6.11 5.78 -4.60
N LYS A 96 -6.95 6.43 -5.40
CA LYS A 96 -7.67 5.80 -6.54
C LYS A 96 -6.72 5.20 -7.57
N ASP A 97 -5.59 5.85 -7.82
CA ASP A 97 -4.54 5.40 -8.73
C ASP A 97 -3.49 4.46 -8.10
N GLY A 98 -3.61 4.16 -6.81
CA GLY A 98 -2.63 3.36 -6.06
C GLY A 98 -1.28 4.06 -5.79
N ASN A 99 -1.06 5.28 -6.29
CA ASN A 99 0.16 6.05 -6.09
C ASN A 99 0.08 6.87 -4.80
N VAL A 100 0.74 6.37 -3.75
CA VAL A 100 0.79 6.98 -2.41
C VAL A 100 1.42 8.39 -2.35
N LYS A 101 2.03 8.87 -3.44
CA LYS A 101 2.59 10.22 -3.57
C LYS A 101 1.66 11.19 -4.30
N ASN A 102 0.62 10.70 -4.98
CA ASN A 102 -0.39 11.54 -5.62
C ASN A 102 -1.47 11.92 -4.61
N ASN A 103 -1.24 12.99 -3.86
CA ASN A 103 -2.10 13.42 -2.77
C ASN A 103 -3.18 14.44 -3.20
N SER A 104 -3.38 14.65 -4.50
CA SER A 104 -4.45 15.53 -4.99
C SER A 104 -5.81 15.03 -4.51
N ILE A 105 -6.68 15.93 -4.05
CA ILE A 105 -8.01 15.56 -3.53
C ILE A 105 -8.84 14.75 -4.54
N SER A 106 -8.68 15.00 -5.84
CA SER A 106 -9.36 14.24 -6.90
C SER A 106 -8.94 12.76 -6.94
N ASN A 107 -7.73 12.44 -6.44
CA ASN A 107 -7.21 11.08 -6.32
C ASN A 107 -7.53 10.40 -4.98
N LEU A 108 -8.00 11.15 -3.98
CA LEU A 108 -8.31 10.61 -2.66
C LEU A 108 -9.80 10.27 -2.53
N LYS A 109 -10.10 9.29 -1.67
CA LYS A 109 -11.45 9.02 -1.17
C LYS A 109 -11.39 8.44 0.23
N LEU A 110 -12.45 8.64 1.01
CA LEU A 110 -12.64 7.89 2.25
C LEU A 110 -13.35 6.58 1.96
N GLY A 111 -12.89 5.52 2.60
CA GLY A 111 -13.49 4.20 2.51
C GLY A 111 -13.15 3.37 3.73
N THR A 112 -13.91 2.32 3.97
CA THR A 112 -13.52 1.31 4.96
C THR A 112 -12.34 0.49 4.42
N SER A 113 -11.57 -0.14 5.31
CA SER A 113 -10.51 -1.07 4.91
C SER A 113 -11.00 -2.17 3.95
N SER A 114 -12.25 -2.63 4.12
CA SER A 114 -12.87 -3.62 3.23
C SER A 114 -13.07 -3.07 1.80
N GLN A 115 -13.63 -1.87 1.68
CA GLN A 115 -13.83 -1.22 0.39
C GLN A 115 -12.49 -0.92 -0.30
N ASN A 116 -11.49 -0.46 0.45
CA ASN A 116 -10.15 -0.19 -0.11
C ASN A 116 -9.48 -1.47 -0.62
N LYS A 117 -9.70 -2.61 0.06
CA LYS A 117 -9.24 -3.92 -0.42
C LYS A 117 -9.98 -4.38 -1.69
N GLN A 118 -11.28 -4.14 -1.79
CA GLN A 118 -12.07 -4.48 -2.99
C GLN A 118 -11.67 -3.63 -4.21
N ASN A 119 -11.31 -2.37 -3.99
CA ASN A 119 -10.90 -1.44 -5.06
C ASN A 119 -9.48 -1.70 -5.56
N ARG A 120 -8.66 -2.39 -4.77
CA ARG A 120 -7.41 -2.93 -5.28
C ARG A 120 -7.80 -4.12 -6.15
N SER A 121 -7.58 -4.01 -7.46
CA SER A 121 -7.32 -5.23 -8.22
C SER A 121 -6.13 -5.87 -7.52
N TYR A 122 -6.39 -6.90 -6.73
CA TYR A 122 -5.38 -7.90 -6.60
C TYR A 122 -5.22 -8.36 -8.04
N ASP A 123 -4.14 -7.95 -8.70
CA ASP A 123 -3.61 -8.76 -9.77
C ASP A 123 -3.35 -10.10 -9.09
N VAL A 124 -4.35 -10.99 -9.17
CA VAL A 124 -4.25 -12.37 -8.71
C VAL A 124 -3.40 -13.17 -9.70
N GLU A 125 -2.47 -12.49 -10.40
CA GLU A 125 -1.21 -13.03 -10.85
C GLU A 125 -0.18 -13.05 -9.70
N LYS A 126 -0.62 -13.04 -8.45
CA LYS A 126 0.21 -13.58 -7.37
C LYS A 126 0.41 -15.05 -7.65
N ASN A 127 1.56 -15.34 -8.26
CA ASN A 127 2.23 -16.63 -8.35
C ASN A 127 2.08 -17.35 -7.00
N SER A 128 0.99 -18.10 -6.91
CA SER A 128 0.64 -18.93 -5.77
C SER A 128 0.79 -20.35 -6.27
N LEU A 129 1.33 -21.21 -5.41
CA LEU A 129 1.40 -22.62 -5.74
C LEU A 129 -0.03 -23.12 -5.96
N THR A 130 -0.20 -24.01 -6.94
CA THR A 130 -1.33 -24.95 -6.95
C THR A 130 -1.18 -25.90 -5.76
N PHE A 131 -2.26 -26.62 -5.43
CA PHE A 131 -2.19 -27.59 -4.34
C PHE A 131 -1.17 -28.70 -4.66
N GLU A 132 -1.07 -29.09 -5.92
CA GLU A 132 -0.16 -30.09 -6.47
C GLU A 132 1.29 -29.61 -6.40
N ASN A 133 1.58 -28.37 -6.82
CA ASN A 133 2.92 -27.82 -6.66
C ASN A 133 3.30 -27.69 -5.18
N ALA A 134 2.33 -27.40 -4.30
CA ALA A 134 2.55 -27.40 -2.85
C ALA A 134 2.88 -28.81 -2.31
N GLU A 135 2.26 -29.87 -2.84
CA GLU A 135 2.63 -31.25 -2.52
C GLU A 135 4.03 -31.60 -3.02
N ILE A 136 4.39 -31.25 -4.26
CA ILE A 136 5.75 -31.44 -4.81
C ILE A 136 6.79 -30.79 -3.89
N VAL A 137 6.58 -29.52 -3.52
CA VAL A 137 7.45 -28.78 -2.60
C VAL A 137 7.61 -29.51 -1.26
N ARG A 138 6.53 -30.07 -0.70
CA ARG A 138 6.59 -30.79 0.59
C ARG A 138 7.33 -32.12 0.47
N GLU A 139 7.09 -32.88 -0.58
CA GLU A 139 7.75 -34.17 -0.79
C GLU A 139 9.26 -33.98 -1.06
N GLU A 140 9.64 -33.04 -1.93
CA GLU A 140 11.05 -32.76 -2.20
C GLU A 140 11.80 -32.21 -0.97
N PHE A 141 11.11 -31.50 -0.08
CA PHE A 141 11.73 -31.03 1.16
C PHE A 141 12.06 -32.17 2.14
N LYS A 142 11.31 -33.28 2.13
CA LYS A 142 11.55 -34.43 3.04
C LYS A 142 12.90 -35.08 2.78
N THR A 143 13.39 -35.03 1.56
CA THR A 143 14.66 -35.64 1.14
C THR A 143 15.77 -34.60 0.93
N TRP A 144 15.53 -33.34 1.27
CA TRP A 144 16.53 -32.27 1.13
C TRP A 144 17.58 -32.30 2.24
N GLU A 145 18.85 -32.36 1.87
CA GLU A 145 19.99 -32.42 2.81
C GLU A 145 20.71 -31.08 2.99
N GLY A 146 20.39 -30.07 2.18
CA GLY A 146 21.01 -28.74 2.21
C GLY A 146 20.42 -27.78 3.25
N ARG A 147 20.76 -26.49 3.15
CA ARG A 147 20.16 -25.48 4.03
C ARG A 147 18.71 -25.22 3.61
N LYS A 148 17.85 -24.92 4.58
CA LYS A 148 16.43 -24.62 4.32
C LYS A 148 16.24 -23.37 3.46
N THR A 149 17.11 -22.38 3.63
CA THR A 149 17.11 -21.14 2.84
C THR A 149 17.32 -21.43 1.37
N ASP A 150 18.28 -22.30 1.06
CA ASP A 150 18.65 -22.65 -0.31
C ASP A 150 17.49 -23.40 -0.99
N PHE A 151 16.81 -24.28 -0.25
CA PHE A 151 15.59 -24.93 -0.74
C PHE A 151 14.47 -23.94 -1.04
N HIS A 152 14.24 -22.97 -0.15
CA HIS A 152 13.21 -21.95 -0.36
C HIS A 152 13.46 -21.14 -1.63
N GLU A 153 14.71 -20.72 -1.84
CA GLU A 153 15.14 -19.96 -3.03
C GLU A 153 14.95 -20.78 -4.30
N ILE A 154 15.44 -22.03 -4.34
CA ILE A 154 15.32 -22.93 -5.50
C ILE A 154 13.85 -23.15 -5.87
N MET A 155 13.00 -23.48 -4.90
CA MET A 155 11.58 -23.73 -5.17
C MET A 155 10.81 -22.45 -5.52
N ALA A 156 11.16 -21.33 -4.91
CA ALA A 156 10.59 -20.02 -5.25
C ALA A 156 10.85 -19.69 -6.72
N MET A 157 12.09 -19.87 -7.19
CA MET A 157 12.44 -19.71 -8.60
C MET A 157 11.71 -20.71 -9.49
N ARG A 158 11.69 -22.00 -9.13
CA ARG A 158 11.07 -23.07 -9.93
C ARG A 158 9.58 -22.82 -10.19
N PHE A 159 8.86 -22.36 -9.17
CA PHE A 159 7.41 -22.13 -9.27
C PHE A 159 7.05 -20.66 -9.49
N CYS A 160 8.04 -19.81 -9.75
CA CYS A 160 7.90 -18.36 -9.90
C CYS A 160 7.20 -17.67 -8.70
N VAL A 161 7.21 -18.27 -7.51
CA VAL A 161 6.56 -17.74 -6.30
C VAL A 161 7.57 -17.05 -5.38
N THR A 162 7.10 -16.37 -4.33
CA THR A 162 8.02 -15.83 -3.30
C THR A 162 8.54 -16.93 -2.37
N GLU A 163 9.75 -16.79 -1.82
CA GLU A 163 10.27 -17.69 -0.77
C GLU A 163 9.32 -17.81 0.43
N ARG A 164 8.61 -16.73 0.78
CA ARG A 164 7.59 -16.74 1.84
C ARG A 164 6.45 -17.70 1.51
N THR A 165 6.07 -17.83 0.24
CA THR A 165 5.06 -18.79 -0.22
C THR A 165 5.54 -20.22 0.04
N ILE A 166 6.80 -20.53 -0.31
CA ILE A 166 7.41 -21.85 -0.04
C ILE A 166 7.45 -22.13 1.46
N GLN A 167 7.94 -21.17 2.25
CA GLN A 167 8.02 -21.30 3.71
C GLN A 167 6.64 -21.58 4.33
N ASN A 168 5.60 -20.81 3.95
CA ASN A 168 4.24 -20.99 4.46
C ASN A 168 3.62 -22.32 4.03
N CYS A 169 4.03 -22.88 2.88
CA CYS A 169 3.62 -24.19 2.42
C CYS A 169 4.22 -25.31 3.30
N LEU A 170 5.53 -25.23 3.58
CA LEU A 170 6.26 -26.18 4.43
C LEU A 170 5.83 -26.12 5.90
N LEU A 171 5.52 -24.93 6.41
CA LEU A 171 4.99 -24.75 7.77
C LEU A 171 3.53 -25.20 7.91
N GLY A 172 2.87 -25.65 6.84
CA GLY A 172 1.46 -26.07 6.86
C GLY A 172 0.47 -24.93 7.13
N VAL A 173 0.91 -23.67 6.99
CA VAL A 173 0.04 -22.48 7.16
C VAL A 173 -0.97 -22.39 6.02
N THR A 174 -0.55 -22.81 4.82
CA THR A 174 -1.33 -22.77 3.57
C THR A 174 -1.51 -24.18 2.99
N TYR A 175 -2.40 -24.35 2.01
CA TYR A 175 -2.62 -25.63 1.29
C TYR A 175 -2.90 -26.83 2.22
N LYS A 176 -3.86 -26.69 3.13
CA LYS A 176 -4.19 -27.70 4.15
C LYS A 176 -5.09 -28.84 3.62
N ALA A 177 -5.95 -28.55 2.65
CA ALA A 177 -6.86 -29.53 2.06
C ALA A 177 -7.01 -29.24 0.57
N LYS A 178 -7.04 -30.32 -0.23
CA LYS A 178 -7.23 -30.24 -1.67
C LYS A 178 -8.65 -29.76 -1.97
N PRO A 179 -8.84 -28.64 -2.70
CA PRO A 179 -10.17 -28.20 -3.10
C PRO A 179 -10.79 -29.22 -4.06
N LYS A 180 -12.09 -29.50 -3.91
CA LYS A 180 -12.81 -30.42 -4.81
C LYS A 180 -13.03 -29.75 -6.17
N GLY A 181 -12.81 -30.50 -7.26
CA GLY A 181 -13.22 -30.10 -8.62
C GLY A 181 -12.24 -29.22 -9.40
N LEU A 182 -11.00 -29.04 -8.94
CA LEU A 182 -9.99 -28.30 -9.72
C LEU A 182 -9.39 -29.17 -10.84
N ARG A 183 -9.22 -28.56 -12.01
CA ARG A 183 -8.50 -29.12 -13.16
C ARG A 183 -7.18 -28.37 -13.33
N TYR A 184 -6.14 -29.10 -13.69
CA TYR A 184 -4.80 -28.56 -13.84
C TYR A 184 -4.19 -28.98 -15.16
N ASP A 185 -3.28 -28.15 -15.67
CA ASP A 185 -2.42 -28.47 -16.81
C ASP A 185 -0.97 -28.54 -16.34
N VAL A 186 -0.16 -29.36 -16.99
CA VAL A 186 1.22 -29.62 -16.58
C VAL A 186 2.15 -29.18 -17.69
N ASP A 187 3.06 -28.27 -17.39
CA ASP A 187 4.04 -27.84 -18.38
C ASP A 187 5.16 -28.87 -18.59
N VAL A 188 6.02 -28.58 -19.58
CA VAL A 188 7.16 -29.43 -19.96
C VAL A 188 8.17 -29.65 -18.84
N ASN A 189 8.12 -28.87 -17.76
CA ASN A 189 8.99 -28.97 -16.58
C ASN A 189 8.28 -29.65 -15.39
N GLY A 190 7.06 -30.16 -15.59
CA GLY A 190 6.27 -30.81 -14.55
C GLY A 190 5.58 -29.83 -13.60
N VAL A 191 5.54 -28.53 -13.91
CA VAL A 191 4.85 -27.52 -13.08
C VAL A 191 3.37 -27.53 -13.40
N VAL A 192 2.56 -27.62 -12.34
CA VAL A 192 1.10 -27.69 -12.43
C VAL A 192 0.52 -26.27 -12.42
N HIS A 193 -0.15 -25.89 -13.51
CA HIS A 193 -0.77 -24.57 -13.69
C HIS A 193 -2.29 -24.64 -13.50
N ASN A 194 -2.90 -23.53 -13.06
CA ASN A 194 -4.35 -23.40 -12.98
C ASN A 194 -4.92 -23.23 -14.40
N VAL A 195 -5.84 -24.10 -14.81
CA VAL A 195 -6.57 -23.93 -16.08
C VAL A 195 -7.73 -22.96 -15.85
N ARG A 196 -7.76 -21.83 -16.57
CA ARG A 196 -8.99 -21.03 -16.70
C ARG A 196 -9.87 -21.69 -17.75
N GLU A 197 -11.11 -22.05 -17.41
CA GLU A 197 -12.11 -22.32 -18.45
C GLU A 197 -12.34 -21.02 -19.23
N VAL A 198 -11.98 -21.06 -20.52
CA VAL A 198 -12.40 -20.05 -21.47
C VAL A 198 -13.82 -20.45 -21.87
N ASN A 199 -14.82 -19.74 -21.35
CA ASN A 199 -16.17 -19.73 -21.91
C ASN A 199 -16.24 -18.66 -23.00
#